data_AF-A0A353CQN8-F1
#
_entry.id   AF-A0A353CQN8-F1
#
_cell.length_a   1.000
_cell.length_b   1.000
_cell.length_c   1.000
_cell.angle_alpha   90.00
_cell.angle_beta   90.00
_cell.angle_gamma   90.00
#
_symmetry.space_group_name_H-M   'P 1'
#
loop_
_entity.id
_entity.type
_entity.pdbx_description
1 polymer ?
#
loop_
_entity_poly.entity_id
_entity_poly.type
_entity_poly.pdbx_seq_one_letter_code
_entity_poly.pdbx_strand_id
1 'polypeptide(L)'
;MRKTALALMVLAAAGASWAASRHGAFKAAEEAAWMNIVSQKKGFVDYYFEIGQDGSVIVRDESKDGVTVRRGSIKAMYAKDFFREIKSSDILNAQTGTGSKMVFYKGDQLRISAYINGELRRFQAPLNRFGEAFSYAMTEARKAAEKLPPDENVAGFLSAEPLTGALRDDFMSRVGQDYEFKLVETYDLQKSKHLMAAVKQPHRLIPLESDKDIKAIADFITKHKIYGLRDLFYVKTTRGEFRFRIQYARGK
;
A
#
# COMPACT_ATOMS: atom_id res chain seq x y z
N MET A 1 -19.90 -35.01 -36.27
CA MET A 1 -18.53 -34.62 -35.84
C MET A 1 -18.29 -33.11 -35.76
N ARG A 2 -18.91 -32.25 -36.60
CA ARG A 2 -18.71 -30.78 -36.50
C ARG A 2 -19.32 -30.12 -35.25
N LYS A 3 -20.43 -30.65 -34.71
CA LYS A 3 -21.13 -30.06 -33.54
C LYS A 3 -20.40 -30.29 -32.21
N THR A 4 -19.65 -31.40 -32.08
CA THR A 4 -18.85 -31.70 -30.88
C THR A 4 -17.56 -30.89 -30.80
N ALA A 5 -16.94 -30.57 -31.94
CA ALA A 5 -15.77 -29.69 -31.99
C ALA A 5 -16.09 -28.24 -31.60
N LEU A 6 -17.28 -27.75 -31.94
CA LEU A 6 -17.73 -26.39 -31.58
C LEU A 6 -17.96 -26.24 -30.07
N ALA A 7 -18.55 -27.26 -29.43
CA ALA A 7 -18.79 -27.26 -27.98
C ALA A 7 -17.49 -27.28 -27.17
N LEU A 8 -16.46 -27.99 -27.65
CA LEU A 8 -15.13 -28.02 -27.04
C LEU A 8 -14.38 -26.68 -27.15
N MET A 9 -14.54 -25.94 -28.25
CA MET A 9 -13.96 -24.59 -28.38
C MET A 9 -14.62 -23.58 -27.44
N VAL A 10 -15.95 -23.66 -27.24
CA VAL A 10 -16.66 -22.76 -26.32
C VAL A 10 -16.28 -23.04 -24.86
N LEU A 11 -16.09 -24.31 -24.49
CA LEU A 11 -15.61 -24.69 -23.14
C LEU A 11 -14.15 -24.29 -22.90
N ALA A 12 -13.27 -24.38 -23.92
CA ALA A 12 -11.89 -23.93 -23.82
C ALA A 12 -11.78 -22.39 -23.73
N ALA A 13 -12.61 -21.65 -24.47
CA ALA A 13 -12.69 -20.20 -24.39
C ALA A 13 -13.26 -19.73 -23.04
N ALA A 14 -14.28 -20.40 -22.51
CA ALA A 14 -14.82 -20.13 -21.18
C ALA A 14 -13.80 -20.44 -20.07
N GLY A 15 -13.03 -21.54 -20.20
CA GLY A 15 -11.95 -21.89 -19.28
C GLY A 15 -10.80 -20.90 -19.27
N ALA A 16 -10.42 -20.37 -20.44
CA ALA A 16 -9.39 -19.33 -20.57
C ALA A 16 -9.86 -17.97 -20.02
N SER A 17 -11.12 -17.59 -20.23
CA SER A 17 -11.71 -16.40 -19.61
C SER A 17 -11.86 -16.54 -18.09
N TRP A 18 -12.15 -17.73 -17.58
CA TRP A 18 -12.23 -17.99 -16.13
C TRP A 18 -10.85 -18.07 -15.45
N ALA A 19 -9.84 -18.55 -16.17
CA ALA A 19 -8.44 -18.52 -15.74
C ALA A 19 -7.84 -17.11 -15.80
N ALA A 20 -8.24 -16.27 -16.77
CA ALA A 20 -7.86 -14.86 -16.85
C ALA A 20 -8.62 -13.98 -15.84
N SER A 21 -9.84 -14.38 -15.43
CA SER A 21 -10.60 -13.69 -14.37
C SER A 21 -10.14 -14.06 -12.96
N ARG A 22 -9.39 -15.15 -12.78
CA ARG A 22 -8.55 -15.31 -11.59
C ARG A 22 -7.41 -14.32 -11.70
N HIS A 23 -7.69 -13.08 -11.27
CA HIS A 23 -6.66 -12.12 -10.91
C HIS A 23 -5.67 -12.85 -10.01
N GLY A 24 -4.52 -13.21 -10.59
CA GLY A 24 -3.45 -13.88 -9.89
C GLY A 24 -3.17 -13.07 -8.64
N ALA A 25 -3.10 -13.73 -7.49
CA ALA A 25 -2.75 -13.11 -6.23
C ALA A 25 -1.59 -12.14 -6.49
N PHE A 26 -1.86 -10.84 -6.36
CA PHE A 26 -0.87 -9.81 -6.62
C PHE A 26 0.31 -10.07 -5.69
N LYS A 27 1.38 -10.62 -6.27
CA LYS A 27 2.66 -10.73 -5.59
C LYS A 27 3.37 -9.44 -5.90
N ALA A 28 3.38 -8.55 -4.92
CA ALA A 28 4.27 -7.42 -4.93
C ALA A 28 5.67 -7.89 -5.31
N ALA A 29 6.27 -7.29 -6.34
CA ALA A 29 7.66 -7.55 -6.68
C ALA A 29 8.54 -7.24 -5.46
N GLU A 30 9.64 -7.99 -5.27
CA GLU A 30 10.63 -7.70 -4.22
C GLU A 30 11.16 -6.25 -4.32
N GLU A 31 11.14 -5.67 -5.53
CA GLU A 31 11.48 -4.29 -5.81
C GLU A 31 10.25 -3.47 -6.23
N ALA A 32 9.34 -3.24 -5.29
CA ALA A 32 8.19 -2.36 -5.46
C ALA A 32 8.46 -0.97 -4.84
N ALA A 33 7.80 0.05 -5.40
CA ALA A 33 7.70 1.38 -4.82
C ALA A 33 6.24 1.67 -4.52
N TRP A 34 5.95 2.20 -3.34
CA TRP A 34 4.60 2.60 -2.94
C TRP A 34 4.59 4.04 -2.44
N MET A 35 3.54 4.76 -2.81
CA MET A 35 3.41 6.16 -2.48
C MET A 35 1.99 6.55 -2.15
N ASN A 36 1.87 7.59 -1.34
CA ASN A 36 0.62 8.27 -1.03
C ASN A 36 0.77 9.73 -1.46
N ILE A 37 -0.16 10.21 -2.28
CA ILE A 37 -0.30 11.63 -2.58
C ILE A 37 -1.42 12.16 -1.70
N VAL A 38 -1.07 13.10 -0.83
CA VAL A 38 -2.05 13.79 -0.01
C VAL A 38 -2.34 15.14 -0.66
N SER A 39 -3.53 15.29 -1.24
CA SER A 39 -3.97 16.56 -1.83
C SER A 39 -4.90 17.30 -0.88
N GLN A 40 -4.48 18.48 -0.43
CA GLN A 40 -5.32 19.38 0.36
C GLN A 40 -6.36 20.11 -0.51
N LYS A 41 -6.08 20.32 -1.81
CA LYS A 41 -6.94 21.10 -2.72
C LYS A 41 -8.21 20.36 -3.16
N LYS A 42 -8.20 19.03 -3.21
CA LYS A 42 -9.34 18.21 -3.64
C LYS A 42 -10.16 17.60 -2.50
N GLY A 43 -10.10 18.19 -1.30
CA GLY A 43 -10.88 17.74 -0.15
C GLY A 43 -10.37 16.46 0.49
N PHE A 44 -9.04 16.34 0.66
CA PHE A 44 -8.33 15.16 1.17
C PHE A 44 -8.55 13.91 0.32
N VAL A 45 -8.00 13.93 -0.89
CA VAL A 45 -7.81 12.69 -1.65
C VAL A 45 -6.51 12.05 -1.17
N ASP A 46 -6.60 10.87 -0.56
CA ASP A 46 -5.45 10.01 -0.27
C ASP A 46 -5.30 9.02 -1.42
N TYR A 47 -4.52 9.42 -2.42
CA TYR A 47 -4.26 8.59 -3.58
C TYR A 47 -3.06 7.70 -3.27
N TYR A 48 -3.31 6.41 -3.12
CA TYR A 48 -2.28 5.40 -3.00
C TYR A 48 -1.96 4.80 -4.36
N PHE A 49 -0.67 4.70 -4.65
CA PHE A 49 -0.15 4.07 -5.85
C PHE A 49 1.06 3.22 -5.50
N GLU A 50 1.00 1.95 -5.88
CA GLU A 50 2.13 1.05 -5.83
C GLU A 50 2.42 0.51 -7.23
N ILE A 51 3.71 0.42 -7.54
CA ILE A 51 4.23 -0.08 -8.80
C ILE A 51 5.42 -1.01 -8.54
N GLY A 52 5.38 -2.19 -9.14
CA GLY A 52 6.52 -3.10 -9.25
C GLY A 52 7.33 -2.82 -10.50
N GLN A 53 8.61 -3.18 -10.51
CA GLN A 53 9.48 -3.04 -11.70
C GLN A 53 9.00 -3.84 -12.91
N ASP A 54 8.21 -4.89 -12.69
CA ASP A 54 7.57 -5.70 -13.71
C ASP A 54 6.32 -5.02 -14.33
N GLY A 55 5.93 -3.85 -13.83
CA GLY A 55 4.72 -3.14 -14.26
C GLY A 55 3.46 -3.59 -13.53
N SER A 56 3.55 -4.46 -12.53
CA SER A 56 2.44 -4.72 -11.62
C SER A 56 2.07 -3.43 -10.89
N VAL A 57 0.77 -3.12 -10.79
CA VAL A 57 0.29 -1.91 -10.11
C VAL A 57 -0.92 -2.19 -9.25
N ILE A 58 -1.01 -1.43 -8.17
CA ILE A 58 -2.23 -1.30 -7.38
C ILE A 58 -2.45 0.16 -7.02
N VAL A 59 -3.69 0.61 -7.21
CA VAL A 59 -4.12 1.98 -7.00
C VAL A 59 -5.33 1.95 -6.09
N ARG A 60 -5.34 2.83 -5.09
CA ARG A 60 -6.51 3.11 -4.26
C ARG A 60 -6.73 4.62 -4.29
N ASP A 61 -7.92 5.00 -4.75
CA ASP A 61 -8.38 6.39 -4.77
C ASP A 61 -9.53 6.52 -3.78
N GLU A 62 -9.39 7.39 -2.79
CA GLU A 62 -10.42 7.70 -1.80
C GLU A 62 -10.94 9.10 -2.07
N SER A 63 -12.22 9.17 -2.44
CA SER A 63 -12.95 10.42 -2.67
C SER A 63 -14.16 10.52 -1.73
N LYS A 64 -14.88 11.63 -1.81
CA LYS A 64 -16.16 11.80 -1.08
C LYS A 64 -17.22 10.77 -1.48
N ASP A 65 -17.13 10.25 -2.70
CA ASP A 65 -18.11 9.34 -3.29
C ASP A 65 -17.80 7.87 -2.99
N GLY A 66 -16.64 7.59 -2.39
CA GLY A 66 -16.23 6.26 -1.95
C GLY A 66 -14.77 5.94 -2.26
N VAL A 67 -14.43 4.67 -2.12
CA VAL A 67 -13.08 4.14 -2.38
C VAL A 67 -13.13 3.34 -3.68
N THR A 68 -12.23 3.65 -4.62
CA THR A 68 -12.04 2.82 -5.82
C THR A 68 -10.65 2.20 -5.81
N VAL A 69 -10.60 0.88 -5.94
CA VAL A 69 -9.36 0.13 -6.08
C VAL A 69 -9.20 -0.33 -7.52
N ARG A 70 -7.99 -0.24 -8.08
CA ARG A 70 -7.63 -0.81 -9.38
C ARG A 70 -6.34 -1.59 -9.22
N ARG A 71 -6.28 -2.78 -9.83
CA ARG A 71 -5.12 -3.66 -9.73
C ARG A 71 -4.90 -4.39 -11.05
N GLY A 72 -3.64 -4.56 -11.43
CA GLY A 72 -3.31 -5.24 -12.67
C GLY A 72 -1.87 -4.97 -13.09
N SER A 73 -1.65 -4.93 -14.41
CA SER A 73 -0.33 -4.66 -14.98
C SER A 73 -0.43 -3.56 -16.03
N ILE A 74 0.53 -2.63 -16.00
CA ILE A 74 0.74 -1.62 -17.05
C ILE A 74 1.93 -2.02 -17.92
N LYS A 75 2.15 -1.32 -19.03
CA LYS A 75 3.32 -1.56 -19.87
C LYS A 75 4.60 -1.38 -19.06
N ALA A 76 5.49 -2.37 -19.11
CA ALA A 76 6.76 -2.36 -18.39
C ALA A 76 7.63 -1.12 -18.68
N MET A 77 7.47 -0.47 -19.84
CA MET A 77 8.15 0.80 -20.13
C MET A 77 7.87 1.88 -19.10
N TYR A 78 6.61 2.02 -18.64
CA TYR A 78 6.23 3.03 -17.67
C TYR A 78 6.83 2.75 -16.30
N ALA A 79 6.91 1.47 -15.90
CA ALA A 79 7.59 1.08 -14.68
C ALA A 79 9.10 1.35 -14.77
N LYS A 80 9.74 0.98 -15.88
CA LYS A 80 11.18 1.23 -16.10
C LYS A 80 11.51 2.71 -16.05
N ASP A 81 10.74 3.55 -16.74
CA ASP A 81 10.93 5.00 -16.72
C ASP A 81 10.75 5.54 -15.29
N PHE A 82 9.69 5.12 -14.59
CA PHE A 82 9.44 5.52 -13.21
C PHE A 82 10.59 5.15 -12.25
N PHE A 83 11.07 3.90 -12.29
CA PHE A 83 12.18 3.45 -11.43
C PHE A 83 13.52 4.06 -11.82
N ARG A 84 13.74 4.39 -13.10
CA ARG A 84 14.90 5.19 -13.53
C ARG A 84 14.88 6.54 -12.85
N GLU A 85 13.73 7.23 -12.85
CA GLU A 85 13.60 8.54 -12.22
C GLU A 85 13.64 8.49 -10.68
N ILE A 86 13.22 7.40 -10.04
CA ILE A 86 13.46 7.19 -8.61
C ILE A 86 14.97 7.15 -8.32
N LYS A 87 15.70 6.34 -9.09
CA LYS A 87 17.13 6.09 -8.87
C LYS A 87 17.98 7.34 -9.18
N SER A 88 17.56 8.16 -10.14
CA SER A 88 18.22 9.42 -10.48
C SER A 88 17.83 10.60 -9.59
N SER A 89 16.81 10.47 -8.74
CA SER A 89 16.33 11.59 -7.95
C SER A 89 17.25 11.93 -6.79
N ASP A 90 17.85 13.12 -6.83
CA ASP A 90 18.69 13.64 -5.74
C ASP A 90 17.95 13.69 -4.40
N ILE A 91 16.64 13.96 -4.40
CA ILE A 91 15.83 14.01 -3.17
C ILE A 91 15.67 12.62 -2.55
N LEU A 92 15.59 11.58 -3.38
CA LEU A 92 15.48 10.19 -2.94
C LEU A 92 16.85 9.59 -2.60
N ASN A 93 17.93 10.22 -3.05
CA ASN A 93 19.30 9.85 -2.72
C ASN A 93 19.89 10.68 -1.56
N ALA A 94 19.28 11.82 -1.21
CA ALA A 94 19.74 12.70 -0.15
C ALA A 94 19.65 12.04 1.23
N GLN A 95 20.72 12.17 2.03
CA GLN A 95 20.83 11.58 3.37
C GLN A 95 20.17 12.43 4.48
N THR A 96 19.72 13.67 4.19
CA THR A 96 19.26 14.61 5.22
C THR A 96 17.93 15.29 4.89
N GLY A 97 17.04 15.31 5.90
CA GLY A 97 15.62 15.64 5.78
C GLY A 97 15.32 17.14 5.63
N THR A 98 14.40 17.45 4.71
CA THR A 98 13.85 18.78 4.47
C THR A 98 12.63 19.09 5.37
N GLY A 99 12.73 18.76 6.66
CA GLY A 99 11.61 18.89 7.61
C GLY A 99 11.11 20.32 7.84
N SER A 100 12.00 21.33 7.80
CA SER A 100 11.64 22.69 8.23
C SER A 100 10.75 23.47 7.26
N LYS A 101 10.77 23.15 5.96
CA LYS A 101 9.94 23.85 4.93
C LYS A 101 8.52 23.29 4.80
N MET A 102 8.19 22.23 5.54
CA MET A 102 6.93 21.51 5.42
C MET A 102 5.77 22.15 6.21
N VAL A 103 6.06 22.97 7.22
CA VAL A 103 5.06 23.51 8.18
C VAL A 103 4.07 24.49 7.53
N PHE A 104 4.45 25.14 6.42
CA PHE A 104 3.61 26.15 5.74
C PHE A 104 3.16 25.76 4.33
N TYR A 105 3.44 24.52 3.88
CA TYR A 105 3.12 24.10 2.51
C TYR A 105 1.64 23.70 2.37
N LYS A 106 0.91 24.38 1.48
CA LYS A 106 -0.53 24.17 1.20
C LYS A 106 -0.82 23.38 -0.10
N GLY A 107 0.20 22.79 -0.72
CA GLY A 107 0.06 22.03 -1.97
C GLY A 107 0.02 20.52 -1.76
N ASP A 108 0.13 19.76 -2.85
CA ASP A 108 0.11 18.30 -2.83
C ASP A 108 1.44 17.75 -2.30
N GLN A 109 1.36 16.87 -1.32
CA GLN A 109 2.52 16.21 -0.72
C GLN A 109 2.64 14.78 -1.25
N LEU A 110 3.85 14.40 -1.65
CA LEU A 110 4.17 13.03 -2.00
C LEU A 110 4.92 12.37 -0.83
N ARG A 111 4.37 11.25 -0.35
CA ARG A 111 5.05 10.32 0.54
C ARG A 111 5.38 9.09 -0.27
N ILE A 112 6.65 8.81 -0.50
CA ILE A 112 7.10 7.66 -1.30
C ILE A 112 8.01 6.77 -0.46
N SER A 113 7.82 5.46 -0.59
CA SER A 113 8.73 4.45 -0.05
C SER A 113 9.19 3.56 -1.19
N ALA A 114 10.49 3.36 -1.33
CA ALA A 114 11.08 2.60 -2.41
C ALA A 114 12.40 1.95 -1.96
N TYR A 115 12.73 0.82 -2.57
CA TYR A 115 14.05 0.21 -2.41
C TYR A 115 15.07 0.95 -3.28
N ILE A 116 16.06 1.55 -2.64
CA ILE A 116 17.18 2.24 -3.29
C ILE A 116 18.46 1.56 -2.81
N ASN A 117 19.19 0.95 -3.73
CA ASN A 117 20.41 0.18 -3.43
C ASN A 117 20.20 -0.91 -2.36
N GLY A 118 19.06 -1.60 -2.38
CA GLY A 118 18.71 -2.66 -1.43
C GLY A 118 18.14 -2.17 -0.08
N GLU A 119 18.16 -0.87 0.18
CA GLU A 119 17.60 -0.28 1.40
C GLU A 119 16.19 0.28 1.14
N LEU A 120 15.24 -0.06 1.99
CA LEU A 120 13.93 0.58 1.97
C LEU A 120 14.06 2.01 2.52
N ARG A 121 13.86 3.01 1.67
CA ARG A 121 13.88 4.42 2.05
C ARG A 121 12.49 5.04 1.91
N ARG A 122 12.16 5.95 2.82
CA ARG A 122 10.92 6.71 2.81
C ARG A 122 11.20 8.20 2.78
N PHE A 123 10.53 8.89 1.88
CA PHE A 123 10.64 10.33 1.69
C PHE A 123 9.28 10.99 1.74
N GLN A 124 9.24 12.20 2.28
CA GLN A 124 8.06 13.05 2.26
C GLN A 124 8.49 14.44 1.82
N ALA A 125 7.97 14.90 0.69
CA ALA A 125 8.25 16.23 0.18
C ALA A 125 7.07 16.76 -0.67
N PRO A 126 6.98 18.08 -0.85
CA PRO A 126 6.13 18.70 -1.86
C PRO A 126 6.33 18.06 -3.25
N LEU A 127 5.25 17.79 -4.00
CA LEU A 127 5.37 17.14 -5.31
C LEU A 127 6.27 17.91 -6.29
N ASN A 128 6.24 19.25 -6.23
CA ASN A 128 7.07 20.13 -7.06
C ASN A 128 8.58 20.07 -6.76
N ARG A 129 8.99 19.36 -5.70
CA ARG A 129 10.40 19.08 -5.44
C ARG A 129 10.91 17.94 -6.31
N PHE A 130 10.04 17.00 -6.66
CA PHE A 130 10.39 15.90 -7.55
C PHE A 130 10.43 16.46 -8.98
N GLY A 131 11.61 16.45 -9.61
CA GLY A 131 11.86 17.09 -10.90
C GLY A 131 10.84 16.71 -11.98
N GLU A 132 10.80 17.50 -13.06
CA GLU A 132 9.79 17.36 -14.12
C GLU A 132 9.77 15.96 -14.74
N ALA A 133 10.93 15.33 -14.92
CA ALA A 133 11.05 13.97 -15.45
C ALA A 133 10.36 12.92 -14.56
N PHE A 134 10.57 12.99 -13.24
CA PHE A 134 9.87 12.13 -12.29
C PHE A 134 8.36 12.36 -12.33
N SER A 135 7.94 13.63 -12.31
CA SER A 135 6.53 14.00 -12.34
C SER A 135 5.84 13.49 -13.61
N TYR A 136 6.54 13.56 -14.75
CA TYR A 136 6.07 13.01 -16.02
C TYR A 136 5.95 11.48 -15.98
N ALA A 137 7.01 10.77 -15.57
CA ALA A 137 7.02 9.31 -15.50
C ALA A 137 5.93 8.76 -14.56
N MET A 138 5.78 9.39 -13.38
CA MET A 138 4.73 9.07 -12.42
C MET A 138 3.34 9.30 -13.01
N THR A 139 3.14 10.42 -13.73
CA THR A 139 1.85 10.75 -14.36
C THR A 139 1.48 9.74 -15.45
N GLU A 140 2.42 9.33 -16.29
CA GLU A 140 2.16 8.34 -17.34
C GLU A 140 1.86 6.95 -16.76
N ALA A 141 2.61 6.51 -15.73
CA ALA A 141 2.32 5.27 -15.02
C ALA A 141 0.93 5.30 -14.36
N ARG A 142 0.59 6.42 -13.72
CA ARG A 142 -0.74 6.66 -13.13
C ARG A 142 -1.85 6.62 -14.17
N LYS A 143 -1.74 7.35 -15.28
CA LYS A 143 -2.73 7.34 -16.37
C LYS A 143 -2.94 5.94 -16.94
N ALA A 144 -1.88 5.15 -17.04
CA ALA A 144 -1.97 3.77 -17.49
C ALA A 144 -2.75 2.91 -16.45
N ALA A 145 -2.51 3.11 -15.17
CA ALA A 145 -3.19 2.39 -14.09
C ALA A 145 -4.67 2.81 -13.94
N GLU A 146 -5.01 4.07 -14.17
CA GLU A 146 -6.40 4.58 -14.13
C GLU A 146 -7.30 3.93 -15.20
N LYS A 147 -6.71 3.44 -16.30
CA LYS A 147 -7.42 2.71 -17.37
C LYS A 147 -7.74 1.26 -17.00
N LEU A 148 -7.17 0.73 -15.91
CA LEU A 148 -7.48 -0.61 -15.44
C LEU A 148 -8.92 -0.65 -14.89
N PRO A 149 -9.62 -1.79 -15.05
CA PRO A 149 -10.94 -1.95 -14.45
C PRO A 149 -10.85 -1.88 -12.92
N PRO A 150 -11.90 -1.37 -12.24
CA PRO A 150 -11.99 -1.46 -10.78
C PRO A 150 -11.85 -2.92 -10.31
N ASP A 151 -11.05 -3.14 -9.26
CA ASP A 151 -10.95 -4.43 -8.59
C ASP A 151 -11.90 -4.46 -7.40
N GLU A 152 -13.04 -5.09 -7.60
CA GLU A 152 -14.04 -5.23 -6.55
C GLU A 152 -13.65 -6.28 -5.51
N ASN A 153 -12.68 -7.17 -5.76
CA ASN A 153 -12.40 -8.29 -4.87
C ASN A 153 -11.63 -7.87 -3.61
N VAL A 154 -10.98 -6.70 -3.61
CA VAL A 154 -10.25 -6.23 -2.44
C VAL A 154 -11.25 -5.74 -1.38
N ALA A 155 -11.27 -6.39 -0.22
CA ALA A 155 -12.13 -6.01 0.90
C ALA A 155 -11.57 -4.81 1.68
N GLY A 156 -10.24 -4.67 1.70
CA GLY A 156 -9.56 -3.54 2.32
C GLY A 156 -8.05 -3.67 2.26
N PHE A 157 -7.39 -2.85 3.07
CA PHE A 157 -5.93 -2.79 3.16
C PHE A 157 -5.49 -2.75 4.61
N LEU A 158 -4.36 -3.37 4.89
CA LEU A 158 -3.66 -3.29 6.15
C LEU A 158 -2.35 -2.55 5.97
N SER A 159 -2.07 -1.58 6.83
CA SER A 159 -0.75 -0.94 6.89
C SER A 159 -0.22 -0.93 8.32
N ALA A 160 1.10 -0.89 8.46
CA ALA A 160 1.78 -0.68 9.73
C ALA A 160 2.70 0.53 9.62
N GLU A 161 2.76 1.36 10.66
CA GLU A 161 3.67 2.49 10.77
C GLU A 161 4.48 2.34 12.06
N PRO A 162 5.83 2.53 12.02
CA PRO A 162 6.63 2.47 13.23
C PRO A 162 6.15 3.51 14.23
N LEU A 163 5.99 3.09 15.48
CA LEU A 163 5.50 3.92 16.57
C LEU A 163 6.66 4.74 17.16
N THR A 164 7.00 5.82 16.46
CA THR A 164 8.15 6.69 16.77
C THR A 164 7.78 8.17 16.73
N GLY A 165 8.55 9.02 17.43
CA GLY A 165 8.38 10.48 17.44
C GLY A 165 6.97 10.90 17.85
N ALA A 166 6.40 11.89 17.16
CA ALA A 166 5.08 12.43 17.46
C ALA A 166 3.95 11.38 17.51
N LEU A 167 4.09 10.28 16.75
CA LEU A 167 3.11 9.21 16.79
C LEU A 167 3.18 8.39 18.09
N ARG A 168 4.39 8.19 18.61
CA ARG A 168 4.60 7.58 19.94
C ARG A 168 4.07 8.51 21.02
N ASP A 169 4.35 9.80 20.92
CA ASP A 169 3.90 10.79 21.90
C ASP A 169 2.37 10.86 21.98
N ASP A 170 1.68 10.90 20.83
CA ASP A 170 0.21 10.81 20.76
C ASP A 170 -0.31 9.52 21.39
N PHE A 171 0.33 8.38 21.11
CA PHE A 171 -0.05 7.11 21.72
C PHE A 171 0.09 7.15 23.26
N MET A 172 1.27 7.53 23.77
CA MET A 172 1.55 7.56 25.21
C MET A 172 0.65 8.56 25.96
N SER A 173 0.26 9.67 25.32
CA SER A 173 -0.72 10.61 25.89
C SER A 173 -2.10 10.00 26.11
N ARG A 174 -2.47 8.96 25.34
CA ARG A 174 -3.77 8.28 25.45
C ARG A 174 -3.75 7.12 26.43
N VAL A 175 -2.64 6.39 26.50
CA VAL A 175 -2.53 5.16 27.33
C VAL A 175 -1.85 5.39 28.68
N GLY A 176 -1.21 6.54 28.87
CA GLY A 176 -0.36 6.82 30.03
C GLY A 176 1.09 6.43 29.80
N GLN A 177 2.00 7.12 30.51
CA GLN A 177 3.45 6.92 30.34
C GLN A 177 3.93 5.54 30.83
N ASP A 178 3.19 4.92 31.76
CA ASP A 178 3.52 3.63 32.36
C ASP A 178 2.91 2.44 31.60
N TYR A 179 2.36 2.68 30.39
CA TYR A 179 1.76 1.61 29.61
C TYR A 179 2.81 0.59 29.15
N GLU A 180 2.65 -0.66 29.59
CA GLU A 180 3.48 -1.76 29.14
C GLU A 180 2.87 -2.45 27.91
N PHE A 181 3.59 -2.34 26.79
CA PHE A 181 3.26 -3.10 25.61
C PHE A 181 3.41 -4.60 25.85
N LYS A 182 2.34 -5.33 25.56
CA LYS A 182 2.42 -6.79 25.43
C LYS A 182 3.23 -7.14 24.17
N LEU A 183 4.36 -7.82 24.38
CA LEU A 183 5.16 -8.35 23.27
C LEU A 183 4.40 -9.46 22.56
N VAL A 184 4.30 -9.33 21.24
CA VAL A 184 3.85 -10.39 20.35
C VAL A 184 5.07 -10.97 19.67
N GLU A 185 5.29 -12.26 19.90
CA GLU A 185 6.42 -12.97 19.32
C GLU A 185 6.36 -12.97 17.80
N THR A 186 7.52 -12.89 17.16
CA THR A 186 7.61 -12.93 15.69
C THR A 186 6.97 -14.20 15.13
N TYR A 187 7.09 -15.33 15.83
CA TYR A 187 6.46 -16.60 15.46
C TYR A 187 4.93 -16.48 15.35
N ASP A 188 4.28 -15.80 16.29
CA ASP A 188 2.84 -15.60 16.25
C ASP A 188 2.43 -14.63 15.14
N LEU A 189 3.20 -13.56 14.94
CA LEU A 189 2.96 -12.60 13.87
C LEU A 189 3.06 -13.26 12.48
N GLN A 190 4.02 -14.17 12.29
CA GLN A 190 4.22 -14.90 11.03
C GLN A 190 3.05 -15.80 10.64
N LYS A 191 2.21 -16.22 11.60
CA LYS A 191 0.98 -16.97 11.31
C LYS A 191 -0.03 -16.13 10.49
N SER A 192 0.10 -14.81 10.54
CA SER A 192 -0.62 -13.89 9.65
C SER A 192 0.32 -13.30 8.61
N LYS A 193 0.19 -13.77 7.36
CA LYS A 193 0.97 -13.24 6.23
C LYS A 193 0.82 -11.72 6.07
N HIS A 194 -0.37 -11.17 6.33
CA HIS A 194 -0.65 -9.74 6.16
C HIS A 194 0.01 -8.90 7.25
N LEU A 195 -0.07 -9.33 8.52
CA LEU A 195 0.57 -8.62 9.63
C LEU A 195 2.09 -8.60 9.45
N MET A 196 2.67 -9.76 9.11
CA MET A 196 4.12 -9.84 8.88
C MET A 196 4.54 -8.99 7.67
N ALA A 197 3.77 -8.99 6.58
CA ALA A 197 4.06 -8.16 5.40
C ALA A 197 4.03 -6.66 5.76
N ALA A 198 3.03 -6.22 6.51
CA ALA A 198 2.90 -4.82 6.92
C ALA A 198 4.08 -4.37 7.81
N VAL A 199 4.58 -5.22 8.71
CA VAL A 199 5.79 -4.93 9.50
C VAL A 199 7.06 -4.90 8.65
N LYS A 200 7.19 -5.82 7.68
CA LYS A 200 8.37 -5.86 6.78
C LYS A 200 8.42 -4.68 5.82
N GLN A 201 7.26 -4.15 5.43
CA GLN A 201 7.12 -3.06 4.47
C GLN A 201 6.25 -1.96 5.07
N PRO A 202 6.78 -1.18 6.02
CA PRO A 202 5.99 -0.16 6.70
C PRO A 202 5.39 0.85 5.73
N HIS A 203 4.21 1.34 6.08
CA HIS A 203 3.36 2.29 5.36
C HIS A 203 2.87 1.82 3.97
N ARG A 204 3.18 0.57 3.58
CA ARG A 204 2.59 -0.06 2.41
C ARG A 204 1.15 -0.47 2.72
N LEU A 205 0.25 -0.34 1.74
CA LEU A 205 -1.11 -0.86 1.87
C LEU A 205 -1.13 -2.32 1.41
N ILE A 206 -1.06 -3.25 2.36
CA ILE A 206 -1.13 -4.69 2.09
C ILE A 206 -2.60 -5.06 1.80
N PRO A 207 -2.93 -5.58 0.61
CA PRO A 207 -4.30 -5.94 0.27
C PRO A 207 -4.85 -7.04 1.17
N LEU A 208 -6.11 -6.90 1.55
CA LEU A 208 -6.94 -7.92 2.19
C LEU A 208 -8.00 -8.34 1.16
N GLU A 209 -7.89 -9.55 0.65
CA GLU A 209 -8.68 -10.04 -0.50
C GLU A 209 -10.10 -10.44 -0.10
N SER A 210 -10.41 -10.50 1.19
CA SER A 210 -11.70 -10.97 1.67
C SER A 210 -12.03 -10.52 3.09
N ASP A 211 -13.30 -10.59 3.46
CA ASP A 211 -13.74 -10.42 4.84
C ASP A 211 -13.15 -11.48 5.79
N LYS A 212 -12.76 -12.64 5.26
CA LYS A 212 -12.04 -13.66 6.04
C LYS A 212 -10.66 -13.16 6.48
N ASP A 213 -9.97 -12.42 5.62
CA ASP A 213 -8.68 -11.82 5.97
C ASP A 213 -8.87 -10.76 7.06
N ILE A 214 -9.89 -9.90 6.95
CA ILE A 214 -10.24 -8.91 7.97
C ILE A 214 -10.59 -9.59 9.29
N LYS A 215 -11.41 -10.64 9.25
CA LYS A 215 -11.78 -11.42 10.44
C LYS A 215 -10.56 -12.06 11.09
N ALA A 216 -9.63 -12.61 10.30
CA ALA A 216 -8.40 -13.20 10.84
C ALA A 216 -7.54 -12.16 11.59
N ILE A 217 -7.52 -10.90 11.14
CA ILE A 217 -6.86 -9.81 11.88
C ILE A 217 -7.61 -9.50 13.18
N ALA A 218 -8.95 -9.42 13.15
CA ALA A 218 -9.75 -9.19 14.34
C ALA A 218 -9.57 -10.31 15.39
N ASP A 219 -9.59 -11.56 14.96
CA ASP A 219 -9.37 -12.73 15.80
C ASP A 219 -7.96 -12.71 16.43
N PHE A 220 -6.94 -12.28 15.65
CA PHE A 220 -5.59 -12.08 16.15
C PHE A 220 -5.52 -11.01 17.25
N ILE A 221 -6.17 -9.85 17.05
CA ILE A 221 -6.26 -8.77 18.04
C ILE A 221 -6.87 -9.29 19.35
N THR A 222 -8.01 -9.98 19.25
CA THR A 222 -8.71 -10.53 20.42
C THR A 222 -7.88 -11.59 21.13
N LYS A 223 -7.31 -12.55 20.40
CA LYS A 223 -6.50 -13.63 20.96
C LYS A 223 -5.30 -13.10 21.74
N HIS A 224 -4.60 -12.12 21.17
CA HIS A 224 -3.40 -11.57 21.79
C HIS A 224 -3.71 -10.45 22.80
N LYS A 225 -4.98 -10.04 22.97
CA LYS A 225 -5.41 -8.91 23.80
C LYS A 225 -4.67 -7.62 23.42
N ILE A 226 -4.58 -7.38 22.12
CA ILE A 226 -3.89 -6.21 21.54
C ILE A 226 -4.69 -4.95 21.84
N TYR A 227 -4.00 -3.88 22.21
CA TYR A 227 -4.61 -2.59 22.49
C TYR A 227 -5.05 -1.87 21.20
N GLY A 228 -6.24 -1.28 21.25
CA GLY A 228 -6.83 -0.47 20.17
C GLY A 228 -8.19 -0.98 19.70
N LEU A 229 -8.62 -0.45 18.56
CA LEU A 229 -9.85 -0.80 17.86
C LEU A 229 -9.56 -1.81 16.74
N ARG A 230 -10.61 -2.42 16.18
CA ARG A 230 -10.49 -3.42 15.10
C ARG A 230 -9.78 -2.87 13.86
N ASP A 231 -9.90 -1.58 13.60
CA ASP A 231 -9.34 -0.87 12.46
C ASP A 231 -8.11 0.00 12.80
N LEU A 232 -7.77 0.16 14.08
CA LEU A 232 -6.61 0.91 14.54
C LEU A 232 -6.07 0.30 15.83
N PHE A 233 -4.94 -0.40 15.75
CA PHE A 233 -4.39 -1.15 16.89
C PHE A 233 -2.87 -1.10 16.93
N TYR A 234 -2.29 -1.48 18.06
CA TYR A 234 -0.87 -1.28 18.34
C TYR A 234 -0.20 -2.58 18.75
N VAL A 235 0.86 -2.97 18.05
CA VAL A 235 1.56 -4.23 18.28
C VAL A 235 3.03 -3.96 18.55
N LYS A 236 3.52 -4.51 19.66
CA LYS A 236 4.95 -4.62 19.91
C LYS A 236 5.46 -5.97 19.45
N THR A 237 6.56 -5.95 18.73
CA THR A 237 7.25 -7.13 18.21
C THR A 237 8.74 -7.00 18.52
N THR A 238 9.52 -8.07 18.28
CA THR A 238 10.98 -7.98 18.34
C THR A 238 11.59 -7.06 17.28
N ARG A 239 10.81 -6.65 16.26
CA ARG A 239 11.22 -5.68 15.23
C ARG A 239 10.88 -4.24 15.58
N GLY A 240 10.23 -4.01 16.72
CA GLY A 240 9.78 -2.70 17.18
C GLY A 240 8.29 -2.63 17.47
N GLU A 241 7.84 -1.42 17.78
CA GLU A 241 6.46 -1.07 18.08
C GLU A 241 5.82 -0.44 16.85
N PHE A 242 4.60 -0.87 16.52
CA PHE A 242 3.92 -0.48 15.28
C PHE A 242 2.47 -0.12 15.55
N ARG A 243 2.00 0.94 14.89
CA ARG A 243 0.58 1.26 14.73
C ARG A 243 0.07 0.61 13.45
N PHE A 244 -0.92 -0.25 13.56
CA PHE A 244 -1.61 -0.85 12.43
C PHE A 244 -2.92 -0.12 12.14
N ARG A 245 -3.27 -0.03 10.86
CA ARG A 245 -4.55 0.52 10.40
C ARG A 245 -5.15 -0.36 9.32
N ILE A 246 -6.45 -0.64 9.47
CA ILE A 246 -7.27 -1.24 8.41
C ILE A 246 -8.01 -0.11 7.67
N GLN A 247 -7.89 -0.10 6.35
CA GLN A 247 -8.63 0.80 5.46
C GLN A 247 -9.58 -0.03 4.61
N TYR A 248 -10.88 0.07 4.85
CA TYR A 248 -11.88 -0.69 4.10
C TYR A 248 -11.99 -0.15 2.67
N ALA A 249 -12.17 -1.04 1.69
CA ALA A 249 -12.35 -0.69 0.29
C ALA A 249 -13.84 -0.54 -0.11
N ARG A 250 -14.74 -1.03 0.73
CA ARG A 250 -16.20 -0.90 0.57
C ARG A 250 -16.75 -0.17 1.80
N GLY A 251 -17.71 0.74 1.59
CA GLY A 251 -18.45 1.36 2.69
C GLY A 251 -19.13 0.29 3.54
N LYS A 252 -19.12 0.47 4.88
CA LYS A 252 -19.88 -0.37 5.80
C LYS A 252 -21.37 -0.08 5.70
#